data_AF-A0A7C4GVR0-F1
#
_entry.id   AF-A0A7C4GVR0-F1
#
_cell.length_a   1.000
_cell.length_b   1.000
_cell.length_c   1.000
_cell.angle_alpha   90.00
_cell.angle_beta   90.00
_cell.angle_gamma   90.00
#
_symmetry.space_group_name_H-M   'P 1'
#
loop_
_entity.id
_entity.type
_entity.pdbx_description
1 polymer ?
#
loop_
_entity_poly.entity_id
_entity_poly.type
_entity_poly.pdbx_seq_one_letter_code
_entity_poly.pdbx_strand_id
1 'polypeptide(L)'
;MEMIEEYKILGWADVKNIVEKEAEKRIGGRIKKSWVDSIWLTPYIDGGKWIARLRIQVKKNIFKTKLYEVSAKINPLSENIEEIEINEVR
;
A
#
# COMPACT_ATOMS: atom_id res chain seq x y z
N MET A 1 31.34 -12.06 7.78
CA MET A 1 30.47 -10.94 8.20
C MET A 1 29.23 -11.03 7.32
N GLU A 2 28.22 -11.75 7.78
CA GLU A 2 26.93 -11.81 7.07
C GLU A 2 26.27 -10.44 7.27
N MET A 3 25.97 -9.76 6.17
CA MET A 3 25.15 -8.55 6.25
C MET A 3 23.74 -9.01 6.57
N ILE A 4 23.30 -8.77 7.80
CA ILE A 4 21.89 -8.91 8.15
C ILE A 4 21.18 -7.83 7.34
N GLU A 5 20.47 -8.24 6.29
CA GLU A 5 19.62 -7.32 5.53
C GLU A 5 18.54 -6.79 6.47
N GLU A 6 18.67 -5.54 6.89
CA GLU A 6 17.75 -4.92 7.82
C GLU A 6 16.44 -4.58 7.11
N TYR A 7 15.34 -5.17 7.58
CA TYR A 7 14.01 -4.83 7.07
C TYR A 7 13.70 -3.37 7.38
N LYS A 8 13.39 -2.59 6.34
CA LYS A 8 12.99 -1.19 6.49
C LYS A 8 11.54 -1.05 6.91
N ILE A 9 10.70 -1.99 6.49
CA ILE A 9 9.30 -2.07 6.89
C ILE A 9 9.19 -2.91 8.15
N LEU A 10 8.89 -2.26 9.27
CA LEU A 10 8.87 -2.89 10.59
C LEU A 10 7.50 -3.44 10.96
N GLY A 11 6.44 -3.04 10.26
CA GLY A 11 5.11 -3.61 10.45
C GLY A 11 4.05 -3.14 9.46
N TRP A 12 2.84 -3.66 9.64
CA TRP A 12 1.70 -3.42 8.73
C TRP A 12 1.31 -1.93 8.63
N ALA A 13 1.59 -1.12 9.66
CA ALA A 13 1.30 0.31 9.64
C ALA A 13 2.19 1.07 8.63
N ASP A 14 3.46 0.67 8.50
CA ASP A 14 4.39 1.23 7.52
C ASP A 14 3.95 0.87 6.10
N VAL A 15 3.58 -0.40 5.90
CA VAL A 15 3.01 -0.89 4.63
C VAL A 15 1.81 -0.04 4.22
N LYS A 16 0.85 0.14 5.13
CA LYS A 16 -0.33 0.97 4.89
C LYS A 16 0.06 2.38 4.45
N ASN A 17 0.98 3.03 5.16
CA ASN A 17 1.42 4.38 4.86
C ASN A 17 2.10 4.49 3.48
N ILE A 18 2.92 3.50 3.11
CA ILE A 18 3.58 3.42 1.79
C ILE A 18 2.53 3.31 0.68
N VAL A 19 1.57 2.39 0.81
CA VAL A 19 0.50 2.20 -0.18
C VAL A 19 -0.37 3.45 -0.32
N GLU A 20 -0.75 4.08 0.80
CA GLU A 20 -1.57 5.30 0.78
C GLU A 20 -0.88 6.44 0.02
N LYS A 21 0.40 6.68 0.30
CA LYS A 21 1.19 7.72 -0.39
C LYS A 21 1.30 7.45 -1.88
N GLU A 22 1.54 6.20 -2.27
CA GLU A 22 1.63 5.86 -3.70
C GLU A 22 0.26 5.96 -4.39
N ALA A 23 -0.81 5.53 -3.72
CA ALA A 23 -2.17 5.64 -4.23
C ALA A 23 -2.57 7.10 -4.43
N GLU A 24 -2.25 8.01 -3.49
CA GLU A 24 -2.47 9.46 -3.66
C GLU A 24 -1.76 10.00 -4.89
N LYS A 25 -0.49 9.62 -5.11
CA LYS A 25 0.30 10.03 -6.28
C LYS A 25 -0.32 9.56 -7.59
N ARG A 26 -0.70 8.28 -7.68
CA ARG A 26 -1.22 7.68 -8.93
C ARG A 26 -2.64 8.11 -9.24
N ILE A 27 -3.50 8.16 -8.22
CA ILE A 27 -4.90 8.56 -8.36
C ILE A 27 -4.95 10.06 -8.63
N GLY A 28 -4.15 10.87 -7.93
CA GLY A 28 -4.28 12.32 -7.90
C GLY A 28 -5.47 12.73 -7.04
N GLY A 29 -5.20 13.45 -5.95
CA GLY A 29 -6.16 13.84 -4.92
C GLY A 29 -5.59 13.61 -3.51
N ARG A 30 -6.44 13.73 -2.49
CA ARG A 30 -6.06 13.44 -1.10
C ARG A 30 -6.98 12.41 -0.47
N ILE A 31 -6.41 11.39 0.16
CA ILE A 31 -7.13 10.40 0.94
C ILE A 31 -7.79 11.10 2.13
N LYS A 32 -9.08 10.82 2.32
CA LYS A 32 -9.90 11.32 3.42
C LYS A 32 -10.15 10.25 4.47
N LYS A 33 -10.35 9.02 4.02
CA LYS A 33 -10.57 7.85 4.86
C LYS A 33 -9.89 6.66 4.19
N SER A 34 -9.43 5.73 5.02
CA SER A 34 -8.76 4.52 4.59
C SER A 34 -9.09 3.40 5.55
N TRP A 35 -9.37 2.24 4.97
CA TRP A 35 -9.69 1.02 5.69
C TRP A 35 -8.74 -0.06 5.21
N VAL A 36 -8.13 -0.75 6.15
CA VAL A 36 -7.36 -1.95 5.86
C VAL A 36 -8.35 -3.08 5.68
N ASP A 37 -8.37 -3.67 4.49
CA ASP A 37 -9.06 -4.94 4.27
C ASP A 37 -8.17 -6.08 4.75
N SER A 38 -6.93 -6.13 4.26
CA SER A 38 -5.94 -7.11 4.70
C SER A 38 -4.51 -6.63 4.45
N ILE A 39 -3.60 -6.92 5.38
CA ILE A 39 -2.15 -6.73 5.22
C ILE A 39 -1.45 -7.94 5.82
N TRP A 40 -0.59 -8.59 5.03
CA TRP A 40 0.17 -9.76 5.49
C TRP A 40 1.52 -9.86 4.79
N LEU A 41 2.44 -10.55 5.44
CA LEU A 41 3.76 -10.88 4.90
C LEU A 41 3.69 -12.27 4.26
N THR A 42 4.14 -12.41 3.01
CA THR A 42 4.26 -13.73 2.40
C THR A 42 5.38 -14.52 3.07
N PRO A 43 5.34 -15.87 3.02
CA PRO A 43 6.43 -16.71 3.49
C PRO A 43 7.79 -16.32 2.86
N TYR A 44 8.88 -16.58 3.59
CA TYR A 44 10.24 -16.30 3.10
C TYR A 44 10.57 -17.04 1.80
N ILE A 45 10.02 -18.25 1.61
CA ILE A 45 10.16 -19.03 0.37
C ILE A 45 9.63 -18.30 -0.86
N ASP A 46 8.67 -17.39 -0.67
CA ASP A 46 8.06 -16.55 -1.71
C ASP A 46 8.71 -15.16 -1.77
N GLY A 47 9.88 -14.99 -1.14
CA GLY A 47 10.63 -13.73 -1.10
C GLY A 47 10.17 -12.73 -0.04
N GLY A 48 9.32 -13.14 0.91
CA GLY A 48 8.97 -12.33 2.08
C GLY A 48 8.35 -10.97 1.74
N LYS A 49 7.38 -10.91 0.81
CA LYS A 49 6.78 -9.66 0.34
C LYS A 49 5.61 -9.26 1.21
N TRP A 50 5.43 -7.96 1.45
CA TRP A 50 4.20 -7.46 2.03
C TRP A 50 3.12 -7.37 0.96
N ILE A 51 1.95 -7.92 1.24
CA ILE A 51 0.75 -7.74 0.44
C ILE A 51 -0.22 -6.90 1.25
N ALA A 52 -0.76 -5.85 0.62
CA ALA A 52 -1.71 -4.95 1.22
C ALA A 52 -2.93 -4.77 0.32
N ARG A 53 -4.11 -4.85 0.93
CA ARG A 53 -5.39 -4.49 0.34
C ARG A 53 -6.05 -3.43 1.19
N LEU A 54 -6.25 -2.27 0.59
CA LEU A 54 -6.86 -1.12 1.23
C LEU A 54 -8.10 -0.71 0.45
N ARG A 55 -9.10 -0.22 1.19
CA ARG A 55 -10.18 0.56 0.60
C ARG A 55 -9.95 2.02 1.00
N ILE A 56 -9.90 2.93 0.03
CA ILE A 56 -9.57 4.33 0.27
C ILE A 56 -10.60 5.27 -0.34
N GLN A 57 -10.95 6.30 0.40
CA GLN A 57 -11.82 7.37 -0.07
C GLN A 57 -10.96 8.59 -0.43
N VAL A 58 -10.92 8.97 -1.70
CA VAL A 58 -10.07 10.06 -2.22
C VAL A 58 -10.92 11.25 -2.62
N LYS A 59 -10.61 12.42 -2.07
CA LYS A 59 -11.19 13.69 -2.49
C LYS A 59 -10.42 14.21 -3.71
N LYS A 60 -11.10 14.34 -4.85
CA LYS A 60 -10.53 14.83 -6.12
C LYS A 60 -10.61 16.35 -6.24
N ASN A 61 -11.73 16.92 -5.82
CA ASN A 61 -11.95 18.37 -5.76
C ASN A 61 -12.98 18.67 -4.65
N ILE A 62 -13.42 19.94 -4.53
CA ILE A 62 -14.27 20.36 -3.40
C ILE A 62 -15.59 19.57 -3.29
N PHE A 63 -16.16 19.12 -4.42
CA PHE A 63 -17.46 18.44 -4.49
C PHE A 63 -17.39 16.95 -4.84
N LYS A 64 -16.23 16.44 -5.27
CA LYS A 64 -16.10 15.07 -5.78
C LYS A 64 -15.20 14.23 -4.90
N THR A 65 -15.81 13.21 -4.30
CA THR A 65 -15.12 12.15 -3.56
C THR A 65 -15.41 10.81 -4.22
N LYS A 66 -14.38 9.99 -4.36
CA LYS A 66 -14.47 8.66 -4.98
C LYS A 66 -13.88 7.60 -4.06
N LEU A 67 -14.38 6.38 -4.18
CA LEU A 67 -13.92 5.22 -3.43
C LEU A 67 -13.08 4.33 -4.34
N TYR A 68 -11.98 3.80 -3.81
CA TYR A 68 -11.07 2.94 -4.54
C TYR A 68 -10.71 1.71 -3.70
N GLU A 69 -10.50 0.60 -4.37
CA GLU A 69 -9.78 -0.56 -3.84
C GLU A 69 -8.36 -0.53 -4.37
N VAL A 70 -7.40 -0.70 -3.48
CA VAL A 70 -5.97 -0.67 -3.78
C VAL A 70 -5.35 -1.95 -3.29
N SER A 71 -4.74 -2.70 -4.21
CA SER A 71 -3.93 -3.88 -3.89
C SER A 71 -2.48 -3.56 -4.22
N ALA A 72 -1.56 -3.86 -3.32
CA ALA A 72 -0.14 -3.59 -3.52
C ALA A 72 0.74 -4.72 -2.98
N LYS A 73 1.86 -4.94 -3.68
CA LYS A 73 2.94 -5.84 -3.28
C LYS A 73 4.21 -5.05 -3.07
N ILE A 74 4.83 -5.20 -1.91
CA ILE A 74 5.92 -4.36 -1.44
C ILE A 74 7.10 -5.20 -1.00
N ASN A 75 8.29 -4.78 -1.41
CA ASN A 75 9.54 -5.35 -0.94
C ASN A 75 9.90 -4.77 0.45
N PRO A 76 10.02 -5.59 1.50
CA PRO A 76 10.26 -5.11 2.85
C PRO A 76 11.68 -4.55 3.08
N LEU A 77 12.63 -4.85 2.19
CA LEU A 77 14.03 -4.40 2.29
C LEU A 77 14.26 -3.04 1.62
N SER A 78 13.54 -2.78 0.52
CA SER A 78 13.74 -1.56 -0.28
C SER A 78 12.61 -0.54 -0.15
N GLU A 79 11.48 -0.90 0.46
CA GLU A 79 10.22 -0.14 0.44
C GLU A 79 9.61 0.06 -0.96
N ASN A 80 10.18 -0.59 -1.98
CA ASN A 80 9.69 -0.48 -3.35
C ASN A 80 8.37 -1.24 -3.50
N ILE A 81 7.38 -0.56 -4.08
CA ILE A 81 6.14 -1.17 -4.54
C ILE A 81 6.44 -1.87 -5.88
N GLU A 82 6.43 -3.20 -5.85
CA GLU A 82 6.70 -4.05 -7.02
C GLU A 82 5.47 -4.10 -7.94
N GLU A 83 4.28 -4.20 -7.35
CA GLU A 83 3.01 -4.26 -8.06
C GLU A 83 1.98 -3.40 -7.32
N ILE A 84 1.14 -2.68 -8.05
CA ILE A 84 -0.02 -1.97 -7.47
C ILE A 84 -1.15 -1.89 -8.48
N GLU A 85 -2.33 -2.28 -8.01
CA GLU A 85 -3.59 -2.21 -8.73
C GLU A 85 -4.53 -1.27 -8.01
N ILE A 86 -5.24 -0.44 -8.79
CA ILE A 86 -6.15 0.57 -8.25
C ILE A 86 -7.44 0.51 -9.06
N ASN A 87 -8.53 0.14 -8.39
CA ASN A 87 -9.84 0.00 -8.99
C ASN A 87 -10.81 0.98 -8.35
N GLU A 88 -11.49 1.80 -9.16
CA GLU A 88 -12.56 2.66 -8.67
C GLU A 88 -13.80 1.82 -8.35
N VAL A 89 -14.31 1.94 -7.14
CA VAL A 89 -15.55 1.27 -6.72
C VAL A 89 -16.72 2.11 -7.24
N ARG A 90 -17.55 1.51 -8.11
CA ARG A 90 -18.73 2.13 -8.69
C ARG A 90 -19.94 2.04 -7.77
#